data_AF-A0A7S2IIU1-F1
#
_entry.id   AF-A0A7S2IIU1-F1
#
_cell.length_a   1.000
_cell.length_b   1.000
_cell.length_c   1.000
_cell.angle_alpha   90.00
_cell.angle_beta   90.00
_cell.angle_gamma   90.00
#
_symmetry.space_group_name_H-M   'P 1'
#
loop_
_entity.id
_entity.type
_entity.pdbx_description
1 polymer ?
#
loop_
_entity_poly.entity_id
_entity_poly.type
_entity_poly.pdbx_seq_one_letter_code
_entity_poly.pdbx_strand_id
1 'polypeptide(L)'
;HECGAEELFAPHLLEGNQRARRHDLMLPLDSLVSFSLSRCLAPPVAARALAALLGEDAELFELSTVISEDGTPAQPFHVDFPRSGSSLEALSMPVAIVVFVALHDISATAGPTFFAVASHGAAFHSAVDAAWQPLGAGSVARA
;
A
#
# COMPACT_ATOMS: atom_id res chain seq x y z
N HIS A 1 13.42 -14.37 -28.03
CA HIS A 1 13.75 -13.09 -27.39
C HIS A 1 12.58 -12.73 -26.50
N GLU A 2 12.64 -13.12 -25.23
CA GLU A 2 11.68 -12.67 -24.23
C GLU A 2 12.11 -11.25 -23.85
N CYS A 3 11.31 -10.26 -24.22
CA CYS A 3 11.46 -8.89 -23.76
C CYS A 3 11.12 -8.90 -22.26
N GLY A 4 12.09 -8.63 -21.40
CA GLY A 4 11.90 -8.64 -19.95
C GLY A 4 10.96 -7.51 -19.53
N ALA A 5 10.23 -7.72 -18.43
CA ALA A 5 9.33 -6.70 -17.86
C ALA A 5 10.04 -5.34 -17.64
N GLU A 6 11.35 -5.37 -17.39
CA GLU A 6 12.19 -4.18 -17.25
C GLU A 6 12.19 -3.27 -18.50
N GLU A 7 12.20 -3.82 -19.72
CA GLU A 7 12.19 -3.02 -20.96
C GLU A 7 10.80 -2.42 -21.26
N LEU A 8 9.73 -3.13 -20.89
CA LEU A 8 8.34 -2.70 -21.11
C LEU A 8 7.89 -1.62 -20.12
N PHE A 9 8.39 -1.65 -18.88
CA PHE A 9 7.92 -0.79 -17.79
C PHE A 9 8.95 0.25 -17.31
N ALA A 10 10.13 0.31 -17.94
CA ALA A 10 11.18 1.30 -17.64
C ALA A 10 10.67 2.74 -17.38
N PRO A 11 9.73 3.32 -18.16
CA PRO A 11 9.26 4.69 -17.92
C PRO A 11 8.25 4.84 -16.76
N HIS A 12 7.76 3.74 -16.19
CA HIS A 12 6.71 3.72 -15.15
C HIS A 12 7.19 3.18 -13.79
N LEU A 13 8.45 2.74 -13.71
CA LEU A 13 9.08 2.31 -12.46
C LEU A 13 9.14 3.49 -11.48
N LEU A 14 8.54 3.31 -10.30
CA LEU A 14 8.87 4.15 -9.15
C LEU A 14 10.35 3.93 -8.81
N GLU A 15 11.09 5.00 -8.50
CA GLU A 15 12.52 4.90 -8.15
C GLU A 15 12.70 3.95 -6.96
N GLY A 16 13.11 2.72 -7.24
CA GLY A 16 13.10 1.64 -6.26
C GLY A 16 13.86 0.42 -6.78
N ASN A 17 15.18 0.52 -6.75
CA ASN A 17 16.15 -0.59 -6.80
C ASN A 17 15.94 -1.60 -7.96
N GLN A 18 16.54 -1.33 -9.13
CA GLN A 18 16.59 -2.22 -10.30
C GLN A 18 17.37 -3.55 -10.09
N ARG A 19 17.59 -3.97 -8.84
CA ARG A 19 18.06 -5.30 -8.43
C ARG A 19 17.05 -6.03 -7.53
N ALA A 20 15.92 -5.41 -7.24
CA ALA A 20 14.86 -5.98 -6.44
C ALA A 20 13.93 -6.79 -7.33
N ARG A 21 13.60 -8.01 -6.89
CA ARG A 21 12.58 -8.88 -7.48
C ARG A 21 11.15 -8.34 -7.30
N ARG A 22 11.01 -7.10 -6.82
CA ARG A 22 9.75 -6.41 -6.55
C ARG A 22 9.76 -5.09 -7.29
N HIS A 23 8.69 -4.82 -8.03
CA HIS A 23 8.53 -3.63 -8.83
C HIS A 23 7.21 -2.96 -8.47
N ASP A 24 7.30 -1.69 -8.08
CA ASP A 24 6.14 -0.82 -7.91
C ASP A 24 6.06 0.12 -9.12
N LEU A 25 4.94 0.07 -9.84
CA LEU A 25 4.73 0.80 -11.10
C LEU A 25 3.55 1.76 -10.96
N MET A 26 3.75 3.04 -11.26
CA MET A 26 2.63 3.98 -11.38
C MET A 26 1.87 3.70 -12.67
N LEU A 27 0.55 3.52 -12.56
CA LEU A 27 -0.28 3.33 -13.73
C LEU A 27 -0.77 4.68 -14.26
N PRO A 28 -0.54 4.99 -15.55
CA PRO A 28 -1.15 6.17 -16.14
C PRO A 28 -2.66 6.00 -16.19
N LEU A 29 -3.42 7.02 -15.79
CA LEU A 29 -4.88 6.99 -15.85
C LEU A 29 -5.39 7.29 -17.27
N ASP A 30 -4.90 6.53 -18.24
CA ASP A 30 -5.34 6.60 -19.63
C ASP A 30 -6.70 5.89 -19.83
N SER A 31 -7.19 5.88 -21.07
CA SER A 31 -8.50 5.28 -21.39
C SER A 31 -8.59 3.79 -21.04
N LEU A 32 -7.50 3.03 -21.22
CA LEU A 32 -7.50 1.59 -20.99
C LEU A 32 -7.47 1.28 -19.49
N VAL A 33 -6.60 1.96 -18.75
CA VAL A 33 -6.49 1.82 -17.30
C VAL A 33 -7.76 2.29 -16.60
N SER A 34 -8.31 3.44 -17.00
CA SER A 34 -9.56 3.97 -16.47
C SER A 34 -10.74 3.02 -16.71
N PHE A 35 -10.85 2.48 -17.92
CA PHE A 35 -11.86 1.48 -18.24
C PHE A 35 -11.71 0.25 -17.35
N SER A 36 -10.51 -0.29 -17.23
CA SER A 36 -10.24 -1.49 -16.42
C SER A 36 -10.53 -1.26 -14.93
N LEU A 37 -10.09 -0.14 -14.37
CA LEU A 37 -10.38 0.25 -12.99
C LEU A 37 -11.88 0.36 -12.74
N SER A 38 -12.62 1.01 -13.65
CA SER A 38 -14.07 1.14 -13.51
C SER A 38 -14.76 -0.23 -13.47
N ARG A 39 -14.24 -1.24 -14.19
CA ARG A 39 -14.78 -2.61 -14.19
C ARG A 39 -14.43 -3.36 -12.92
N CYS A 40 -13.26 -3.12 -12.33
CA CYS A 40 -12.87 -3.67 -11.03
C CYS A 40 -13.70 -3.09 -9.89
N LEU A 41 -14.09 -1.81 -9.99
CA LEU A 41 -14.88 -1.10 -8.97
C LEU A 41 -16.39 -1.15 -9.20
N ALA A 42 -16.84 -1.49 -10.42
CA ALA A 42 -18.25 -1.64 -10.79
C ALA A 42 -19.05 -2.62 -9.93
N PRO A 43 -18.49 -3.71 -9.36
CA PRO A 43 -19.22 -4.57 -8.45
C PRO A 43 -19.84 -3.73 -7.30
N PRO A 44 -21.16 -3.78 -7.10
CA PRO A 44 -21.85 -2.90 -6.15
C PRO A 44 -21.35 -3.02 -4.71
N VAL A 45 -20.66 -4.11 -4.37
CA VAL A 45 -20.12 -4.33 -3.03
C VAL A 45 -18.89 -3.45 -2.80
N ALA A 46 -17.96 -3.36 -3.75
CA ALA A 46 -16.74 -2.55 -3.61
C ALA A 46 -17.07 -1.06 -3.58
N ALA A 47 -17.86 -0.58 -4.56
CA ALA A 47 -18.28 0.81 -4.62
C ALA A 47 -19.05 1.26 -3.36
N ARG A 48 -19.99 0.45 -2.87
CA ARG A 48 -20.74 0.77 -1.64
C ARG A 48 -19.88 0.72 -0.38
N ALA A 49 -18.94 -0.23 -0.29
CA ALA A 49 -18.03 -0.30 0.84
C ALA A 49 -17.13 0.94 0.90
N LEU A 50 -16.57 1.36 -0.25
CA LEU A 50 -15.73 2.56 -0.32
C LEU A 50 -16.53 3.82 0.03
N ALA A 51 -17.73 3.99 -0.55
CA ALA A 51 -18.59 5.13 -0.23
C ALA A 51 -18.99 5.18 1.25
N ALA A 52 -19.25 4.03 1.87
CA ALA A 52 -19.57 3.96 3.31
C ALA A 52 -18.36 4.29 4.21
N LEU A 53 -17.14 4.02 3.74
CA LEU A 53 -15.92 4.22 4.53
C LEU A 53 -15.23 5.57 4.31
N LEU A 54 -15.37 6.18 3.12
CA LEU A 54 -14.70 7.44 2.76
C LEU A 54 -15.67 8.58 2.46
N GLY A 55 -16.96 8.30 2.28
CA GLY A 55 -17.94 9.25 1.76
C GLY A 55 -18.12 9.13 0.25
N GLU A 56 -19.15 9.79 -0.28
CA GLU A 56 -19.48 9.76 -1.71
C GLU A 56 -18.50 10.57 -2.58
N ASP A 57 -17.83 11.56 -1.98
CA ASP A 57 -16.90 12.46 -2.65
C ASP A 57 -15.43 12.00 -2.57
N ALA A 58 -15.20 10.70 -2.32
CA ALA A 58 -13.85 10.14 -2.24
C ALA A 58 -13.13 10.21 -3.60
N GLU A 59 -11.94 10.79 -3.62
CA GLU A 59 -11.13 10.92 -4.83
C GLU A 59 -10.07 9.81 -4.94
N LEU A 60 -9.76 9.41 -6.17
CA LEU A 60 -8.62 8.54 -6.45
C LEU A 60 -7.33 9.34 -6.24
N PHE A 61 -6.59 9.02 -5.18
CA PHE A 61 -5.33 9.68 -4.86
C PHE A 61 -4.13 9.08 -5.61
N GLU A 62 -4.05 7.75 -5.67
CA GLU A 62 -2.93 7.02 -6.29
C GLU A 62 -3.43 5.73 -6.94
N LEU A 63 -2.84 5.36 -8.09
CA LEU A 63 -3.05 4.07 -8.73
C LEU A 63 -1.71 3.49 -9.19
N SER A 64 -1.32 2.39 -8.56
CA SER A 64 -0.07 1.68 -8.84
C SER A 64 -0.30 0.17 -8.97
N THR A 65 0.68 -0.52 -9.51
CA THR A 65 0.74 -1.99 -9.56
C THR A 65 2.00 -2.47 -8.86
N VAL A 66 1.85 -3.53 -8.07
CA VAL A 66 2.96 -4.19 -7.41
C VAL A 66 3.17 -5.55 -8.07
N ILE A 67 4.39 -5.78 -8.54
CA ILE A 67 4.83 -7.07 -9.09
C ILE A 67 5.88 -7.62 -8.13
N SER A 68 5.71 -8.87 -7.69
CA SER A 68 6.70 -9.58 -6.89
C SER A 68 7.04 -10.89 -7.59
N GLU A 69 8.32 -11.10 -7.90
CA GLU A 69 8.82 -12.35 -8.46
C GLU A 69 9.13 -13.36 -7.36
N ASP A 70 9.28 -14.62 -7.74
CA ASP A 70 9.62 -15.71 -6.82
C ASP A 70 10.91 -15.42 -6.04
N GLY A 71 10.84 -15.62 -4.72
CA GLY A 71 11.96 -15.35 -3.81
C GLY A 71 12.13 -13.87 -3.43
N THR A 72 11.18 -13.01 -3.80
CA THR A 72 11.06 -11.66 -3.21
C THR A 72 10.93 -11.77 -1.68
N PRO A 73 11.80 -11.11 -0.89
CA PRO A 73 11.65 -11.08 0.56
C PRO A 73 10.34 -10.42 0.99
N ALA A 74 9.74 -10.90 2.07
CA ALA A 74 8.58 -10.25 2.66
C ALA A 74 8.89 -8.81 3.07
N GLN A 75 7.95 -7.89 2.84
CA GLN A 75 8.08 -6.52 3.32
C GLN A 75 8.06 -6.49 4.86
N PRO A 76 8.87 -5.63 5.49
CA PRO A 76 8.76 -5.42 6.93
C PRO A 76 7.38 -4.85 7.28
N PHE A 77 6.94 -5.06 8.51
CA PHE A 77 5.74 -4.39 9.02
C PHE A 77 5.90 -2.88 8.91
N HIS A 78 4.93 -2.23 8.25
CA HIS A 78 4.90 -0.79 8.04
C HIS A 78 3.45 -0.29 7.98
N VAL A 79 3.31 1.03 7.91
CA VAL A 79 2.05 1.71 7.59
C VAL A 79 2.26 2.54 6.33
N ASP A 80 1.27 2.57 5.44
CA ASP A 80 1.37 3.33 4.19
C ASP A 80 1.31 4.83 4.44
N PHE A 81 0.41 5.25 5.35
CA PHE A 81 0.21 6.63 5.74
C PHE A 81 0.49 6.81 7.23
N PRO A 82 1.60 7.45 7.63
CA PRO A 82 1.86 7.73 9.03
C PRO A 82 0.82 8.74 9.56
N ARG A 83 0.41 8.61 10.83
CA ARG A 83 -0.30 9.69 11.53
C ARG A 83 0.63 10.90 11.57
N SER A 84 0.39 11.91 10.74
CA SER A 84 1.14 13.16 10.77
C SER A 84 0.34 14.25 11.49
N GLY A 85 0.91 14.78 12.57
CA GLY A 85 0.46 16.01 13.23
C GLY A 85 -0.88 15.95 13.97
N SER A 86 -1.03 16.89 14.92
CA SER A 86 -2.20 17.07 15.79
C SER A 86 -3.53 17.32 15.05
N SER A 87 -3.49 17.66 13.76
CA SER A 87 -4.67 17.97 12.94
C SER A 87 -5.40 16.73 12.42
N LEU A 88 -4.71 15.60 12.23
CA LEU A 88 -5.34 14.35 11.79
C LEU A 88 -5.92 13.53 12.95
N GLU A 89 -5.54 13.84 14.19
CA GLU A 89 -6.05 13.16 15.39
C GLU A 89 -7.53 13.44 15.65
N ALA A 90 -8.03 14.58 15.16
CA ALA A 90 -9.42 14.99 15.30
C ALA A 90 -10.35 14.37 14.24
N LEU A 91 -9.82 13.74 13.20
CA LEU A 91 -10.62 13.13 12.16
C LEU A 91 -11.16 11.78 12.65
N SER A 92 -12.48 11.64 12.64
CA SER A 92 -13.18 10.39 12.98
C SER A 92 -13.19 9.37 11.83
N MET A 93 -12.58 9.71 10.69
CA MET A 93 -12.61 8.95 9.44
C MET A 93 -11.20 8.74 8.89
N PRO A 94 -10.94 7.63 8.19
CA PRO A 94 -9.65 7.39 7.54
C PRO A 94 -9.39 8.45 6.46
N VAL A 95 -8.15 8.94 6.38
CA VAL A 95 -7.73 9.95 5.39
C VAL A 95 -7.53 9.32 4.00
N ALA A 96 -7.19 8.03 3.97
CA ALA A 96 -7.01 7.25 2.76
C ALA A 96 -7.33 5.78 3.06
N ILE A 97 -7.79 5.05 2.04
CA ILE A 97 -7.92 3.60 2.06
C ILE A 97 -7.19 3.04 0.85
N VAL A 98 -6.29 2.08 1.11
CA VAL A 98 -5.61 1.33 0.06
C VAL A 98 -6.45 0.11 -0.30
N VAL A 99 -6.71 -0.07 -1.60
CA VAL A 99 -7.46 -1.19 -2.13
C VAL A 99 -6.53 -2.07 -2.95
N PHE A 100 -6.32 -3.31 -2.51
CA PHE A 100 -5.57 -4.31 -3.28
C PHE A 100 -6.52 -5.11 -4.17
N VAL A 101 -6.25 -5.11 -5.46
CA VAL A 101 -6.95 -5.95 -6.44
C VAL A 101 -5.95 -6.98 -6.96
N ALA A 102 -6.17 -8.25 -6.61
CA ALA A 102 -5.37 -9.34 -7.14
C ALA A 102 -5.68 -9.53 -8.64
N LEU A 103 -4.65 -9.42 -9.49
CA LEU A 103 -4.77 -9.62 -10.95
C LEU A 103 -4.59 -11.09 -11.37
N HIS A 104 -4.15 -11.93 -10.43
CA HIS A 104 -4.03 -13.38 -10.55
C HIS A 104 -4.25 -14.00 -9.15
N ASP A 105 -4.43 -15.32 -9.10
CA ASP A 105 -4.63 -16.03 -7.83
C ASP A 105 -3.39 -15.93 -6.93
N ILE A 106 -3.56 -15.40 -5.72
CA ILE A 106 -2.49 -15.27 -4.73
C ILE A 106 -2.47 -16.53 -3.86
N SER A 107 -1.44 -17.37 -4.05
CA SER A 107 -1.21 -18.55 -3.21
C SER A 107 -0.50 -18.16 -1.90
N ALA A 108 -0.47 -19.08 -0.94
CA ALA A 108 0.29 -18.89 0.31
C ALA A 108 1.80 -18.70 0.06
N THR A 109 2.33 -19.24 -1.04
CA THR A 109 3.75 -19.12 -1.41
C THR A 109 4.04 -17.91 -2.28
N ALA A 110 3.02 -17.28 -2.86
CA ALA A 110 3.14 -16.06 -3.67
C ALA A 110 3.37 -14.79 -2.82
N GLY A 111 3.39 -14.93 -1.49
CA GLY A 111 3.61 -13.82 -0.56
C GLY A 111 2.36 -12.94 -0.41
N PRO A 112 1.25 -13.47 0.15
CA PRO A 112 0.05 -12.66 0.38
C PRO A 112 0.34 -11.53 1.39
N THR A 113 -0.39 -10.43 1.25
CA THR A 113 -0.34 -9.33 2.21
C THR A 113 -0.93 -9.75 3.56
N PHE A 114 -0.19 -9.55 4.64
CA PHE A 114 -0.67 -9.75 6.01
C PHE A 114 -1.09 -8.42 6.62
N PHE A 115 -2.26 -8.40 7.25
CA PHE A 115 -2.78 -7.23 7.94
C PHE A 115 -2.74 -7.45 9.46
N ALA A 116 -2.24 -6.46 10.20
CA ALA A 116 -2.40 -6.41 11.65
C ALA A 116 -3.81 -5.92 11.98
N VAL A 117 -4.68 -6.83 12.45
CA VAL A 117 -6.09 -6.50 12.73
C VAL A 117 -6.18 -5.38 13.78
N ALA A 118 -7.05 -4.40 13.51
CA ALA A 118 -7.29 -3.23 14.35
C ALA A 118 -6.09 -2.30 14.59
N SER A 119 -4.96 -2.48 13.88
CA SER A 119 -3.77 -1.63 14.05
C SER A 119 -3.95 -0.17 13.60
N HIS A 120 -5.00 0.12 12.81
CA HIS A 120 -5.38 1.47 12.39
C HIS A 120 -6.09 2.27 13.51
N GLY A 121 -6.51 1.60 14.59
CA GLY A 121 -7.31 2.21 15.65
C GLY A 121 -6.47 2.96 16.67
N ALA A 122 -7.04 4.01 17.26
CA ALA A 122 -6.38 4.82 18.29
C ALA A 122 -5.85 3.98 19.47
N ALA A 123 -6.58 2.93 19.89
CA ALA A 123 -6.17 2.05 20.97
C ALA A 123 -4.83 1.33 20.69
N PHE A 124 -4.61 0.88 19.45
CA PHE A 124 -3.35 0.25 19.06
C PHE A 124 -2.21 1.25 19.11
N HIS A 125 -2.42 2.44 18.52
CA HIS A 125 -1.42 3.50 18.53
C HIS A 125 -1.07 3.94 19.95
N SER A 126 -2.06 4.16 20.83
CA SER A 126 -1.80 4.49 22.24
C SER A 126 -1.01 3.40 22.97
N ALA A 127 -1.28 2.12 22.70
CA ALA A 127 -0.51 1.02 23.26
C ALA A 127 0.94 1.00 22.75
N VAL A 128 1.15 1.25 21.46
CA VAL A 128 2.49 1.37 20.87
C VAL A 128 3.23 2.56 21.45
N ASP A 129 2.61 3.74 21.53
CA ASP A 129 3.24 4.95 22.07
C ASP A 129 3.61 4.79 23.55
N ALA A 130 2.75 4.12 24.34
CA ALA A 130 3.03 3.85 25.75
C ALA A 130 4.16 2.82 25.94
N ALA A 131 4.27 1.84 25.04
CA ALA A 131 5.32 0.82 25.07
C ALA A 131 6.63 1.30 24.44
N TRP A 132 6.57 2.25 23.51
CA TRP A 132 7.72 2.76 22.81
C TRP A 132 8.52 3.69 23.72
N GLN A 133 9.61 3.16 24.26
CA GLN A 133 10.65 4.00 24.83
C GLN A 133 11.61 4.38 23.71
N PRO A 134 11.86 5.68 23.48
CA PRO A 134 12.93 6.10 22.60
C PRO A 134 14.21 5.41 23.07
N LEU A 135 14.93 4.76 22.16
CA LEU A 135 16.32 4.40 22.43
C LEU A 135 17.01 5.72 22.80
N GLY A 136 17.42 5.84 24.06
CA GLY A 136 17.99 7.07 24.58
C GLY A 136 19.07 7.57 23.64
N ALA A 137 19.15 8.89 23.46
CA ALA A 137 20.23 9.53 22.73
C ALA A 137 21.57 9.22 23.42
N GLY A 138 22.19 8.09 23.07
CA GLY A 138 23.38 7.60 23.75
C GLY A 138 23.81 6.22 23.29
N SER A 139 25.00 6.18 22.66
CA SER A 139 25.82 5.00 22.38
C SER A 139 25.40 4.11 21.20
N VAL A 140 25.67 4.60 19.98
CA VAL A 140 26.17 3.70 18.93
C VAL A 140 27.65 3.45 19.24
N ALA A 141 27.94 2.38 19.97
CA ALA A 141 29.30 1.86 20.06
C ALA A 141 29.65 1.29 18.68
N ARG A 142 30.60 1.92 17.99
CA ARG A 142 31.26 1.34 16.82
C ARG A 142 32.00 0.09 17.28
N ALA A 143 31.71 -1.04 16.65
CA ALA A 143 32.60 -2.18 16.54
C ALA A 143 33.15 -2.21 15.10
#